data_AF-A0A168RRE0-F1
#
_entry.id   AF-A0A168RRE0-F1
#
_cell.length_a   1.000
_cell.length_b   1.000
_cell.length_c   1.000
_cell.angle_alpha   90.00
_cell.angle_beta   90.00
_cell.angle_gamma   90.00
#
_symmetry.space_group_name_H-M   'P 1'
#
loop_
_entity.id
_entity.type
_entity.pdbx_description
1 polymer ?
#
loop_
_entity_poly.entity_id
_entity_poly.type
_entity_poly.pdbx_seq_one_letter_code
_entity_poly.pdbx_strand_id
1 'polypeptide(L)'
;MRVVDLIEKKRLKQTLTNEEIDFLIDSYVKGETPDYQMSAFLMAVMFNGMETEELAHFTLKMMHSGEVIDLSEIPGIKVDKHSTGGVGDKTTLAVAPIIAALDVPVAKMSGRGLGHTGGTIDKLESIKGFTVELTERQFIEQVKKHNIAIMGQSANLVPADKKLYALRDVTATVESLYLIAASIMSKKLATGSNAILLDVKCGKGAFMKDLNQARALAQTMINIGKRLNVDVRAEITNMDRPIGKEIGNKNEVLEAIWTLEGKGPADFNELVYSSCATILMQAKKVDKYEDGLKLVDEVIKNGKALAKFKEFIALQGGDVDSLFAKDFWNPAHKLDIYATNSGFLNIFDSLTFGNVAMKLGAGRATKADQLDFEAGITLHKKTNDFVEKDELLFTLYSSKPIDESLINDLNQAYEIAIDKVENKIILDKLA
;
A
#
# COMPACT_ATOMS: atom_id res chain seq x y z
N MET A 1 -23.11 24.50 20.17
CA MET A 1 -21.64 24.50 20.09
C MET A 1 -21.22 25.33 18.88
N ARG A 2 -20.10 26.06 18.91
CA ARG A 2 -19.59 26.80 17.73
C ARG A 2 -18.24 26.26 17.34
N VAL A 3 -18.01 26.08 16.03
CA VAL A 3 -16.74 25.55 15.49
C VAL A 3 -15.55 26.42 15.89
N VAL A 4 -15.74 27.75 15.94
CA VAL A 4 -14.69 28.70 16.35
C VAL A 4 -14.18 28.44 17.78
N ASP A 5 -15.03 27.98 18.70
CA ASP A 5 -14.64 27.65 20.07
C ASP A 5 -13.79 26.37 20.10
N LEU A 6 -14.08 25.42 19.21
CA LEU A 6 -13.30 24.17 19.08
C LEU A 6 -11.93 24.43 18.44
N ILE A 7 -11.87 25.30 17.43
CA ILE A 7 -10.62 25.77 16.83
C ILE A 7 -9.77 26.47 17.89
N GLU A 8 -10.35 27.35 18.70
CA GLU A 8 -9.64 28.03 19.78
C GLU A 8 -9.09 27.04 20.82
N LYS A 9 -9.92 26.09 21.28
CA LYS A 9 -9.47 25.01 22.18
C LYS A 9 -8.27 24.28 21.61
N LYS A 10 -8.36 23.80 20.36
CA LYS A 10 -7.28 23.06 19.73
C LYS A 10 -6.03 23.92 19.54
N ARG A 11 -6.19 25.20 19.16
CA ARG A 11 -5.10 26.19 19.06
C ARG A 11 -4.40 26.41 20.42
N LEU A 12 -5.15 26.38 21.51
CA LEU A 12 -4.65 26.50 22.89
C LEU A 12 -4.19 25.16 23.50
N LYS A 13 -3.97 24.12 22.68
CA LYS A 13 -3.53 22.78 23.09
C LYS A 13 -4.48 22.09 24.08
N GLN A 14 -5.76 22.43 24.02
CA GLN A 14 -6.79 21.75 24.81
C GLN A 14 -7.33 20.54 24.05
N THR A 15 -7.70 19.51 24.79
CA THR A 15 -8.34 18.29 24.27
C THR A 15 -9.82 18.58 24.00
N LEU A 16 -10.31 18.15 22.84
CA LEU A 16 -11.75 18.16 22.56
C LEU A 16 -12.45 16.97 23.24
N THR A 17 -13.68 17.17 23.68
CA THR A 17 -14.53 16.07 24.16
C THR A 17 -15.10 15.27 22.98
N ASN A 18 -15.65 14.09 23.27
CA ASN A 18 -16.29 13.25 22.25
C ASN A 18 -17.46 13.99 21.56
N GLU A 19 -18.29 14.69 22.34
CA GLU A 19 -19.41 15.47 21.82
C GLU A 19 -18.94 16.62 20.92
N GLU A 20 -17.76 17.19 21.21
CA GLU A 20 -17.16 18.25 20.41
C GLU A 20 -16.64 17.73 19.06
N ILE A 21 -16.01 16.56 19.07
CA ILE A 21 -15.57 15.87 17.86
C ILE A 21 -16.77 15.44 17.01
N ASP A 22 -17.79 14.87 17.63
CA ASP A 22 -19.03 14.46 16.97
C ASP A 22 -19.67 15.63 16.22
N PHE A 23 -19.87 16.75 16.92
CA PHE A 23 -20.40 17.98 16.35
C PHE A 23 -19.54 18.49 15.20
N LEU A 24 -18.22 18.51 15.36
CA LEU A 24 -17.29 19.04 14.36
C LEU A 24 -17.32 18.22 13.06
N ILE A 25 -17.25 16.89 13.16
CA ILE A 25 -17.25 16.01 11.98
C ILE A 25 -18.63 16.00 11.32
N ASP A 26 -19.71 15.87 12.09
CA ASP A 26 -21.06 15.80 11.52
C ASP A 26 -21.42 17.09 10.78
N SER A 27 -21.17 18.25 11.39
CA SER A 27 -21.44 19.54 10.77
C SER A 27 -20.62 19.74 9.48
N TYR A 28 -19.38 19.25 9.43
CA TYR A 28 -18.56 19.33 8.22
C TYR A 28 -19.03 18.39 7.11
N VAL A 29 -19.40 17.15 7.47
CA VAL A 29 -19.96 16.19 6.52
C VAL A 29 -21.29 16.71 5.96
N LYS A 30 -22.14 17.34 6.77
CA LYS A 30 -23.41 17.98 6.35
C LYS A 30 -23.24 19.28 5.58
N GLY A 31 -22.03 19.88 5.56
CA GLY A 31 -21.76 21.15 4.89
C GLY A 31 -22.19 22.40 5.68
N GLU A 32 -22.51 22.24 6.97
CA GLU A 32 -22.81 23.33 7.90
C GLU A 32 -21.53 24.04 8.36
N THR A 33 -20.42 23.29 8.47
CA THR A 33 -19.09 23.86 8.74
C THR A 33 -18.39 24.18 7.42
N PRO A 34 -18.08 25.45 7.13
CA PRO A 34 -17.40 25.84 5.91
C PRO A 34 -15.91 25.45 5.92
N ASP A 35 -15.34 25.22 4.74
CA ASP A 35 -13.96 24.77 4.57
C ASP A 35 -12.94 25.69 5.26
N TYR A 36 -13.17 27.01 5.31
CA TYR A 36 -12.25 27.94 5.97
C TYR A 36 -12.18 27.77 7.50
N GLN A 37 -13.22 27.22 8.13
CA GLN A 37 -13.18 26.87 9.55
C GLN A 37 -12.48 25.53 9.74
N MET A 38 -12.82 24.54 8.90
CA MET A 38 -12.21 23.22 8.99
C MET A 38 -10.70 23.30 8.70
N SER A 39 -10.25 24.10 7.74
CA SER A 39 -8.82 24.30 7.47
C SER A 39 -8.06 24.91 8.64
N ALA A 40 -8.68 25.88 9.34
CA ALA A 40 -8.12 26.45 10.56
C ALA A 40 -8.01 25.40 11.69
N PHE A 41 -9.01 24.52 11.83
CA PHE A 41 -8.93 23.39 12.76
C PHE A 41 -7.81 22.41 12.40
N LEU A 42 -7.71 22.01 11.12
CA LEU A 42 -6.68 21.11 10.63
C LEU A 42 -5.27 21.66 10.87
N MET A 43 -5.08 22.96 10.65
CA MET A 43 -3.81 23.63 10.94
C MET A 43 -3.51 23.65 12.45
N ALA A 44 -4.52 23.87 13.30
CA ALA A 44 -4.35 23.78 14.75
C ALA A 44 -3.93 22.36 15.20
N VAL A 45 -4.50 21.31 14.59
CA VAL A 45 -4.09 19.90 14.81
C VAL A 45 -2.66 19.66 14.32
N MET A 46 -2.25 20.24 13.20
CA MET A 46 -0.89 20.09 12.68
C MET A 46 0.16 20.54 13.71
N PHE A 47 -0.08 21.67 14.39
CA PHE A 47 0.87 22.22 15.37
C PHE A 47 0.72 21.64 16.78
N ASN A 48 -0.50 21.30 17.20
CA ASN A 48 -0.79 20.93 18.60
C ASN A 48 -1.14 19.46 18.79
N GLY A 49 -1.33 18.71 17.72
CA GLY A 49 -1.69 17.30 17.75
C GLY A 49 -3.06 17.00 18.35
N MET A 50 -3.26 15.71 18.62
CA MET A 50 -4.41 15.19 19.36
C MET A 50 -3.93 14.23 20.43
N GLU A 51 -4.61 14.23 21.58
CA GLU A 51 -4.38 13.21 22.59
C GLU A 51 -4.86 11.83 22.10
N THR A 52 -4.37 10.75 22.71
CA THR A 52 -4.65 9.38 22.23
C THR A 52 -6.16 9.07 22.17
N GLU A 53 -6.92 9.42 23.21
CA GLU A 53 -8.38 9.21 23.23
C GLU A 53 -9.11 10.09 22.22
N GLU A 54 -8.66 11.35 22.10
CA GLU A 54 -9.22 12.32 21.17
C GLU A 54 -9.05 11.82 19.73
N LEU A 55 -7.86 11.34 19.37
CA LEU A 55 -7.57 10.81 18.05
C LEU A 55 -8.36 9.53 17.75
N ALA A 56 -8.47 8.62 18.73
CA ALA A 56 -9.23 7.39 18.57
C ALA A 56 -10.71 7.71 18.30
N HIS A 57 -11.30 8.64 19.06
CA HIS A 57 -12.69 9.04 18.85
C HIS A 57 -12.88 9.83 17.54
N PHE A 58 -11.94 10.73 17.18
CA PHE A 58 -11.93 11.40 15.88
C PHE A 58 -11.92 10.40 14.72
N THR A 59 -11.09 9.37 14.82
CA THR A 59 -11.01 8.30 13.82
C THR A 59 -12.28 7.46 13.76
N LEU A 60 -12.84 7.10 14.91
CA LEU A 60 -14.10 6.36 15.02
C LEU A 60 -15.27 7.15 14.40
N LYS A 61 -15.33 8.46 14.67
CA LYS A 61 -16.35 9.33 14.12
C LYS A 61 -16.20 9.50 12.61
N MET A 62 -14.98 9.63 12.11
CA MET A 62 -14.72 9.60 10.67
C MET A 62 -15.21 8.28 10.05
N MET A 63 -14.87 7.14 10.66
CA MET A 63 -15.29 5.81 10.20
C MET A 63 -16.82 5.71 10.06
N HIS A 64 -17.57 6.18 11.06
CA HIS A 64 -19.03 6.17 11.08
C HIS A 64 -19.70 7.31 10.29
N SER A 65 -18.95 8.13 9.57
CA SER A 65 -19.54 9.17 8.70
C SER A 65 -20.24 8.60 7.47
N GLY A 66 -20.03 7.32 7.16
CA GLY A 66 -20.62 6.61 6.02
C GLY A 66 -20.85 5.14 6.33
N GLU A 67 -20.83 4.31 5.29
CA GLU A 67 -21.04 2.87 5.42
C GLU A 67 -19.85 2.21 6.15
N VAL A 68 -20.15 1.24 7.02
CA VAL A 68 -19.19 0.34 7.66
C VAL A 68 -19.62 -1.08 7.31
N ILE A 69 -18.69 -1.85 6.76
CA ILE A 69 -18.99 -3.19 6.27
C ILE A 69 -19.00 -4.17 7.43
N ASP A 70 -20.06 -4.99 7.52
CA ASP A 70 -20.17 -6.03 8.52
C ASP A 70 -19.64 -7.37 7.98
N LEU A 71 -18.51 -7.81 8.50
CA LEU A 71 -17.88 -9.08 8.17
C LEU A 71 -18.21 -10.19 9.18
N SER A 72 -19.21 -10.01 10.04
CA SER A 72 -19.61 -10.98 11.07
C SER A 72 -20.01 -12.35 10.50
N GLU A 73 -20.56 -12.38 9.28
CA GLU A 73 -20.94 -13.61 8.58
C GLU A 73 -19.75 -14.48 8.13
N ILE A 74 -18.54 -13.90 8.06
CA ILE A 74 -17.32 -14.62 7.69
C ILE A 74 -16.72 -15.23 8.97
N PRO A 75 -16.59 -16.57 9.04
CA PRO A 75 -16.02 -17.24 10.21
C PRO A 75 -14.54 -16.91 10.38
N GLY A 76 -14.05 -16.94 11.62
CA GLY A 76 -12.65 -16.70 11.94
C GLY A 76 -12.24 -15.23 12.00
N ILE A 77 -10.92 -15.01 12.04
CA ILE A 77 -10.29 -13.69 12.16
C ILE A 77 -10.02 -13.15 10.75
N LYS A 78 -10.75 -12.11 10.35
CA LYS A 78 -10.59 -11.48 9.04
C LYS A 78 -9.38 -10.58 9.06
N VAL A 79 -8.48 -10.77 8.11
CA VAL A 79 -7.23 -10.03 8.03
C VAL A 79 -7.20 -9.09 6.82
N ASP A 80 -6.64 -7.90 7.01
CA ASP A 80 -6.24 -6.99 5.93
C ASP A 80 -4.75 -6.63 6.07
N LYS A 81 -4.09 -6.37 4.95
CA LYS A 81 -2.76 -5.77 4.90
C LYS A 81 -2.84 -4.47 4.14
N HIS A 82 -2.34 -3.38 4.69
CA HIS A 82 -2.32 -2.10 3.99
C HIS A 82 -0.92 -1.54 3.93
N SER A 83 -0.55 -0.97 2.78
CA SER A 83 0.66 -0.18 2.68
C SER A 83 0.31 1.29 2.54
N THR A 84 1.16 2.15 3.09
CA THR A 84 1.13 3.59 2.83
C THR A 84 1.44 3.95 1.38
N GLY A 85 1.86 3.00 0.54
CA GLY A 85 2.20 3.21 -0.87
C GLY A 85 3.71 3.31 -1.09
N GLY A 86 4.18 2.73 -2.19
CA GLY A 86 5.60 2.68 -2.55
C GLY A 86 5.81 2.22 -3.98
N VAL A 87 7.05 2.33 -4.45
CA VAL A 87 7.46 2.01 -5.82
C VAL A 87 7.80 0.52 -5.93
N GLY A 88 7.18 -0.17 -6.89
CA GLY A 88 7.31 -1.63 -7.03
C GLY A 88 6.60 -2.42 -5.93
N ASP A 89 5.62 -1.84 -5.20
CA ASP A 89 4.93 -2.55 -4.13
C ASP A 89 3.76 -3.42 -4.64
N LYS A 90 4.08 -4.65 -5.02
CA LYS A 90 3.13 -5.73 -5.39
C LYS A 90 2.88 -6.72 -4.24
N THR A 91 3.23 -6.37 -3.01
CA THR A 91 3.14 -7.25 -1.84
C THR A 91 1.75 -7.84 -1.65
N THR A 92 0.69 -7.06 -1.90
CA THR A 92 -0.69 -7.56 -1.81
C THR A 92 -0.94 -8.79 -2.71
N LEU A 93 -0.39 -8.79 -3.93
CA LEU A 93 -0.64 -9.82 -4.93
C LEU A 93 -0.01 -11.16 -4.53
N ALA A 94 1.06 -11.14 -3.72
CA ALA A 94 1.68 -12.34 -3.16
C ALA A 94 1.10 -12.71 -1.79
N VAL A 95 0.96 -11.75 -0.87
CA VAL A 95 0.52 -12.01 0.51
C VAL A 95 -0.92 -12.54 0.57
N ALA A 96 -1.85 -11.93 -0.17
CA ALA A 96 -3.25 -12.33 -0.12
C ALA A 96 -3.48 -13.81 -0.47
N PRO A 97 -3.00 -14.35 -1.60
CA PRO A 97 -3.17 -15.76 -1.93
C PRO A 97 -2.39 -16.71 -1.01
N ILE A 98 -1.22 -16.33 -0.50
CA ILE A 98 -0.47 -17.15 0.48
C ILE A 98 -1.30 -17.35 1.75
N ILE A 99 -1.84 -16.26 2.31
CA ILE A 99 -2.63 -16.29 3.54
C ILE A 99 -3.95 -17.06 3.32
N ALA A 100 -4.63 -16.82 2.20
CA ALA A 100 -5.86 -17.52 1.87
C ALA A 100 -5.63 -19.03 1.60
N ALA A 101 -4.47 -19.41 1.06
CA ALA A 101 -4.08 -20.82 0.89
C ALA A 101 -3.78 -21.54 2.22
N LEU A 102 -3.58 -20.79 3.30
CA LEU A 102 -3.42 -21.27 4.66
C LEU A 102 -4.72 -21.18 5.48
N ASP A 103 -5.86 -21.09 4.81
CA ASP A 103 -7.22 -21.04 5.37
C ASP A 103 -7.48 -19.84 6.29
N VAL A 104 -6.81 -18.71 6.05
CA VAL A 104 -7.06 -17.46 6.77
C VAL A 104 -7.87 -16.51 5.86
N PRO A 105 -9.02 -15.98 6.31
CA PRO A 105 -9.88 -15.17 5.48
C PRO A 105 -9.30 -13.76 5.25
N VAL A 106 -8.93 -13.49 4.00
CA VAL A 106 -8.42 -12.19 3.52
C VAL A 106 -9.58 -11.38 2.94
N ALA A 107 -10.07 -10.42 3.72
CA ALA A 107 -11.13 -9.51 3.32
C ALA A 107 -10.54 -8.12 3.04
N LYS A 108 -10.11 -7.89 1.79
CA LYS A 108 -9.30 -6.73 1.45
C LYS A 108 -10.03 -5.72 0.59
N MET A 109 -9.91 -4.45 0.99
CA MET A 109 -10.26 -3.30 0.15
C MET A 109 -9.01 -2.52 -0.23
N SER A 110 -8.87 -2.28 -1.53
CA SER A 110 -7.69 -1.63 -2.12
C SER A 110 -8.06 -0.31 -2.81
N GLY A 111 -7.05 0.51 -3.05
CA GLY A 111 -7.18 1.73 -3.84
C GLY A 111 -6.45 1.62 -5.17
N ARG A 112 -6.74 2.57 -6.06
CA ARG A 112 -5.95 2.85 -7.27
C ARG A 112 -4.73 3.70 -6.93
N GLY A 113 -3.74 3.69 -7.80
CA GLY A 113 -2.55 4.52 -7.70
C GLY A 113 -2.82 5.97 -8.07
N LEU A 114 -2.06 6.87 -7.48
CA LEU A 114 -2.02 8.30 -7.81
C LEU A 114 -0.57 8.78 -7.71
N GLY A 115 -0.12 9.53 -8.73
CA GLY A 115 1.25 10.00 -8.81
C GLY A 115 2.24 8.85 -9.07
N HIS A 116 3.36 8.88 -8.35
CA HIS A 116 4.51 7.98 -8.53
C HIS A 116 4.31 6.57 -7.94
N THR A 117 3.23 6.35 -7.17
CA THR A 117 2.95 5.04 -6.56
C THR A 117 1.88 4.31 -7.36
N GLY A 118 2.18 3.08 -7.77
CA GLY A 118 1.22 2.20 -8.44
C GLY A 118 0.16 1.66 -7.47
N GLY A 119 -1.07 1.45 -7.96
CA GLY A 119 -2.16 0.90 -7.16
C GLY A 119 -2.26 -0.62 -7.28
N THR A 120 -2.64 -1.31 -6.20
CA THR A 120 -2.97 -2.75 -6.27
C THR A 120 -4.10 -3.01 -7.28
N ILE A 121 -5.12 -2.15 -7.33
CA ILE A 121 -6.24 -2.30 -8.27
C ILE A 121 -5.76 -2.20 -9.71
N ASP A 122 -4.90 -1.22 -10.02
CA ASP A 122 -4.43 -1.02 -11.39
C ASP A 122 -3.60 -2.22 -11.89
N LYS A 123 -2.80 -2.82 -11.00
CA LYS A 123 -2.08 -4.07 -11.29
C LYS A 123 -3.04 -5.21 -11.59
N LEU A 124 -4.09 -5.39 -10.79
CA LEU A 124 -5.06 -6.46 -10.99
C LEU A 124 -5.91 -6.25 -12.26
N GLU A 125 -6.31 -5.01 -12.56
CA GLU A 125 -7.06 -4.68 -13.79
C GLU A 125 -6.24 -4.77 -15.07
N SER A 126 -4.91 -4.87 -14.96
CA SER A 126 -4.06 -5.23 -16.10
C SER A 126 -4.29 -6.67 -16.58
N ILE A 127 -4.94 -7.50 -15.75
CA ILE A 127 -5.38 -8.85 -16.10
C ILE A 127 -6.74 -8.73 -16.80
N LYS A 128 -6.79 -9.21 -18.04
CA LYS A 128 -7.99 -9.14 -18.88
C LYS A 128 -9.20 -9.74 -18.16
N GLY A 129 -10.31 -8.97 -18.10
CA GLY A 129 -11.58 -9.40 -17.51
C GLY A 129 -11.66 -9.30 -15.98
N PHE A 130 -10.55 -9.07 -15.27
CA PHE A 130 -10.56 -8.95 -13.82
C PHE A 130 -11.34 -7.70 -13.39
N THR A 131 -12.25 -7.85 -12.43
CA THR A 131 -13.02 -6.74 -11.86
C THR A 131 -12.86 -6.64 -10.35
N VAL A 132 -12.76 -5.42 -9.85
CA VAL A 132 -12.80 -5.09 -8.41
C VAL A 132 -14.17 -4.59 -7.95
N GLU A 133 -15.13 -4.52 -8.87
CA GLU A 133 -16.50 -4.07 -8.61
C GLU A 133 -17.34 -5.26 -8.11
N LEU A 134 -17.29 -5.47 -6.79
CA LEU A 134 -18.09 -6.46 -6.09
C LEU A 134 -19.18 -5.76 -5.28
N THR A 135 -20.38 -6.34 -5.26
CA THR A 135 -21.35 -6.00 -4.21
C THR A 135 -20.87 -6.54 -2.87
N GLU A 136 -21.28 -5.92 -1.76
CA GLU A 136 -20.93 -6.37 -0.40
C GLU A 136 -21.26 -7.87 -0.18
N ARG A 137 -22.42 -8.32 -0.68
CA ARG A 137 -22.81 -9.74 -0.60
C ARG A 137 -21.89 -10.66 -1.41
N GLN A 138 -21.49 -10.27 -2.62
CA GLN A 138 -20.52 -11.05 -3.40
C GLN A 138 -19.16 -11.12 -2.70
N PHE A 139 -18.71 -9.99 -2.13
CA PHE A 139 -17.46 -9.91 -1.37
C PHE A 139 -17.49 -10.86 -0.16
N ILE A 140 -18.53 -10.78 0.67
CA ILE A 140 -18.70 -11.64 1.84
C ILE A 140 -18.72 -13.12 1.46
N GLU A 141 -19.51 -13.50 0.45
CA GLU A 141 -19.62 -14.90 0.00
C GLU A 141 -18.31 -15.43 -0.58
N GLN A 142 -17.57 -14.61 -1.34
CA GLN A 142 -16.26 -14.99 -1.85
C GLN A 142 -15.26 -15.25 -0.72
N VAL A 143 -15.14 -14.34 0.25
CA VAL A 143 -14.23 -14.56 1.39
C VAL A 143 -14.66 -15.78 2.21
N LYS A 144 -15.96 -15.93 2.49
CA LYS A 144 -16.49 -17.05 3.28
C LYS A 144 -16.24 -18.41 2.63
N LYS A 145 -16.30 -18.49 1.30
CA LYS A 145 -16.14 -19.75 0.56
C LYS A 145 -14.70 -20.03 0.13
N HIS A 146 -13.93 -18.97 -0.17
CA HIS A 146 -12.63 -19.10 -0.84
C HIS A 146 -11.45 -18.49 -0.04
N ASN A 147 -11.74 -17.86 1.10
CA ASN A 147 -10.81 -17.14 1.98
C ASN A 147 -10.15 -15.91 1.35
N ILE A 148 -10.60 -15.44 0.20
CA ILE A 148 -10.01 -14.29 -0.48
C ILE A 148 -11.03 -13.52 -1.32
N ALA A 149 -11.02 -12.20 -1.16
CA ALA A 149 -11.58 -11.26 -2.12
C ALA A 149 -10.84 -9.93 -2.02
N ILE A 150 -10.67 -9.24 -3.15
CA ILE A 150 -10.13 -7.88 -3.21
C ILE A 150 -11.10 -7.00 -3.97
N MET A 151 -11.73 -6.04 -3.28
CA MET A 151 -12.63 -5.08 -3.93
C MET A 151 -12.11 -3.64 -3.87
N GLY A 152 -12.69 -2.80 -4.72
CA GLY A 152 -12.49 -1.35 -4.68
C GLY A 152 -13.08 -0.73 -3.43
N GLN A 153 -12.56 0.42 -3.02
CA GLN A 153 -13.22 1.24 -2.00
C GLN A 153 -14.52 1.82 -2.57
N SER A 154 -15.64 1.66 -1.85
CA SER A 154 -16.91 2.27 -2.25
C SER A 154 -16.86 3.79 -2.09
N ALA A 155 -17.63 4.52 -2.89
CA ALA A 155 -17.70 5.98 -2.80
C ALA A 155 -18.32 6.48 -1.48
N ASN A 156 -19.07 5.61 -0.79
CA ASN A 156 -19.76 5.88 0.47
C ASN A 156 -18.94 5.49 1.71
N LEU A 157 -17.76 4.90 1.52
CA LEU A 157 -16.85 4.53 2.60
C LEU A 157 -16.19 5.80 3.16
N VAL A 158 -16.50 6.15 4.42
CA VAL A 158 -15.84 7.24 5.18
C VAL A 158 -15.84 8.61 4.43
N PRO A 159 -17.02 9.20 4.12
CA PRO A 159 -17.11 10.48 3.41
C PRO A 159 -16.44 11.66 4.15
N ALA A 160 -16.33 11.62 5.48
CA ALA A 160 -15.56 12.59 6.24
C ALA A 160 -14.09 12.62 5.80
N ASP A 161 -13.45 11.45 5.63
CA ASP A 161 -12.06 11.36 5.18
C ASP A 161 -11.91 11.94 3.77
N LYS A 162 -12.84 11.65 2.86
CA LYS A 162 -12.79 12.17 1.48
C LYS A 162 -12.79 13.71 1.46
N LYS A 163 -13.66 14.35 2.26
CA LYS A 163 -13.70 15.82 2.38
C LYS A 163 -12.43 16.36 3.05
N LEU A 164 -12.04 15.79 4.20
CA LEU A 164 -10.88 16.24 4.96
C LEU A 164 -9.58 16.06 4.18
N TYR A 165 -9.39 14.95 3.46
CA TYR A 165 -8.22 14.71 2.64
C TYR A 165 -8.12 15.72 1.50
N ALA A 166 -9.21 15.99 0.79
CA ALA A 166 -9.24 17.00 -0.28
C ALA A 166 -8.88 18.40 0.25
N LEU A 167 -9.39 18.76 1.43
CA LEU A 167 -9.04 20.04 2.06
C LEU A 167 -7.58 20.07 2.53
N ARG A 168 -7.05 18.97 3.08
CA ARG A 168 -5.66 18.86 3.53
C ARG A 168 -4.67 19.09 2.40
N ASP A 169 -4.97 18.54 1.22
CA ASP A 169 -4.15 18.62 0.01
C ASP A 169 -3.91 20.07 -0.44
N VAL A 170 -4.92 20.93 -0.29
CA VAL A 170 -4.86 22.35 -0.70
C VAL A 170 -4.58 23.32 0.45
N THR A 171 -4.30 22.82 1.65
CA THR A 171 -4.03 23.63 2.86
C THR A 171 -2.70 23.32 3.53
N ALA A 172 -1.86 22.50 2.89
CA ALA A 172 -0.57 22.06 3.43
C ALA A 172 -0.68 21.38 4.81
N THR A 173 -1.77 20.65 5.06
CA THR A 173 -2.01 19.91 6.32
C THR A 173 -1.99 18.39 6.11
N VAL A 174 -1.49 17.92 4.96
CA VAL A 174 -1.34 16.47 4.68
C VAL A 174 -0.36 15.82 5.64
N GLU A 175 0.77 16.47 5.93
CA GLU A 175 1.91 15.89 6.67
C GLU A 175 1.68 15.71 8.18
N SER A 176 0.53 16.13 8.70
CA SER A 176 0.20 15.90 10.11
C SER A 176 0.07 14.40 10.39
N LEU A 177 0.95 13.88 11.26
CA LEU A 177 0.95 12.49 11.72
C LEU A 177 -0.43 12.03 12.21
N TYR A 178 -1.12 12.87 12.98
CA TYR A 178 -2.44 12.58 13.53
C TYR A 178 -3.50 12.45 12.44
N LEU A 179 -3.51 13.37 11.48
CA LEU A 179 -4.46 13.36 10.37
C LEU A 179 -4.19 12.21 9.39
N ILE A 180 -2.92 11.83 9.19
CA ILE A 180 -2.54 10.65 8.41
C ILE A 180 -3.05 9.38 9.10
N ALA A 181 -2.78 9.23 10.40
CA ALA A 181 -3.21 8.07 11.18
C ALA A 181 -4.75 7.93 11.17
N ALA A 182 -5.48 9.00 11.46
CA ALA A 182 -6.95 8.99 11.43
C ALA A 182 -7.50 8.71 10.03
N SER A 183 -6.90 9.29 9.00
CA SER A 183 -7.30 9.05 7.59
C SER A 183 -7.14 7.60 7.20
N ILE A 184 -5.97 7.00 7.46
CA ILE A 184 -5.71 5.59 7.13
C ILE A 184 -6.62 4.68 7.95
N MET A 185 -6.62 4.85 9.27
CA MET A 185 -7.32 3.94 10.19
C MET A 185 -8.83 4.00 10.03
N SER A 186 -9.44 5.17 9.82
CA SER A 186 -10.89 5.27 9.60
C SER A 186 -11.35 4.42 8.41
N LYS A 187 -10.64 4.49 7.27
CA LYS A 187 -10.91 3.65 6.10
C LYS A 187 -10.65 2.17 6.36
N LYS A 188 -9.59 1.85 7.09
CA LYS A 188 -9.19 0.46 7.35
C LYS A 188 -10.08 -0.24 8.36
N LEU A 189 -10.60 0.48 9.34
CA LEU A 189 -11.52 -0.05 10.33
C LEU A 189 -12.94 -0.14 9.76
N ALA A 190 -13.32 0.75 8.84
CA ALA A 190 -14.58 0.67 8.12
C ALA A 190 -14.74 -0.62 7.28
N THR A 191 -13.65 -1.35 7.02
CA THR A 191 -13.70 -2.62 6.28
C THR A 191 -14.17 -3.81 7.13
N GLY A 192 -14.26 -3.65 8.46
CA GLY A 192 -14.73 -4.72 9.37
C GLY A 192 -13.68 -5.80 9.69
N SER A 193 -12.41 -5.60 9.34
CA SER A 193 -11.34 -6.58 9.62
C SER A 193 -11.02 -6.68 11.12
N ASN A 194 -10.76 -7.90 11.59
CA ASN A 194 -10.40 -8.15 13.00
C ASN A 194 -8.91 -7.89 13.28
N ALA A 195 -8.07 -8.05 12.26
CA ALA A 195 -6.65 -7.79 12.34
C ALA A 195 -6.15 -7.06 11.09
N ILE A 196 -5.22 -6.14 11.29
CA ILE A 196 -4.65 -5.32 10.23
C ILE A 196 -3.13 -5.32 10.39
N LEU A 197 -2.43 -5.69 9.32
CA LEU A 197 -1.00 -5.43 9.18
C LEU A 197 -0.77 -4.15 8.37
N LEU A 198 -0.08 -3.19 8.96
CA LEU A 198 0.30 -1.94 8.31
C LEU A 198 1.76 -2.04 7.84
N ASP A 199 1.98 -1.78 6.57
CA ASP A 199 3.30 -1.72 5.95
C ASP A 199 3.63 -0.24 5.70
N VAL A 200 4.29 0.35 6.68
CA VAL A 200 4.63 1.77 6.72
C VAL A 200 5.95 1.95 5.98
N LYS A 201 5.85 2.46 4.75
CA LYS A 201 7.04 2.73 3.94
C LYS A 201 7.84 3.87 4.56
N CYS A 202 9.16 3.75 4.53
CA CYS A 202 10.10 4.75 5.03
C CYS A 202 11.23 5.00 4.03
N GLY A 203 11.50 6.26 3.71
CA GLY A 203 12.55 6.66 2.77
C GLY A 203 12.04 7.53 1.61
N LYS A 204 12.89 7.77 0.62
CA LYS A 204 12.62 8.73 -0.47
C LYS A 204 11.35 8.46 -1.27
N GLY A 205 10.97 7.21 -1.52
CA GLY A 205 9.73 6.85 -2.22
C GLY A 205 8.52 6.65 -1.30
N ALA A 206 8.63 7.00 -0.03
CA ALA A 206 7.53 6.88 0.94
C ALA A 206 6.96 8.26 1.32
N PHE A 207 5.79 8.25 1.97
CA PHE A 207 5.27 9.45 2.64
C PHE A 207 6.14 9.85 3.84
N MET A 208 6.62 8.89 4.63
CA MET A 208 7.49 9.14 5.77
C MET A 208 8.95 9.02 5.31
N LYS A 209 9.74 10.09 5.40
CA LYS A 209 11.15 10.07 5.00
C LYS A 209 12.09 9.60 6.11
N ASP A 210 11.68 9.82 7.35
CA ASP A 210 12.47 9.53 8.55
C ASP A 210 11.92 8.34 9.33
N LEU A 211 12.82 7.50 9.85
CA LEU A 211 12.46 6.27 10.58
C LEU A 211 11.75 6.56 11.90
N ASN A 212 12.11 7.64 12.61
CA ASN A 212 11.43 7.98 13.87
C ASN A 212 10.01 8.48 13.61
N GLN A 213 9.81 9.26 12.54
CA GLN A 213 8.46 9.65 12.09
C GLN A 213 7.64 8.44 11.66
N ALA A 214 8.22 7.50 10.91
CA ALA A 214 7.56 6.25 10.52
C ALA A 214 7.15 5.41 11.75
N ARG A 215 8.03 5.30 12.76
CA ARG A 215 7.73 4.66 14.05
C ARG A 215 6.60 5.35 14.79
N ALA A 216 6.65 6.67 14.87
CA ALA A 216 5.61 7.45 15.54
C ALA A 216 4.25 7.24 14.85
N LEU A 217 4.20 7.28 13.51
CA LEU A 217 2.98 7.03 12.74
C LEU A 217 2.46 5.60 12.98
N ALA A 218 3.34 4.60 12.89
CA ALA A 218 3.03 3.19 13.15
C ALA A 218 2.44 3.01 14.55
N GLN A 219 3.10 3.53 15.59
CA GLN A 219 2.65 3.43 16.97
C GLN A 219 1.29 4.11 17.19
N THR A 220 1.07 5.28 16.57
CA THR A 220 -0.21 5.98 16.65
C THR A 220 -1.35 5.16 16.03
N MET A 221 -1.13 4.54 14.86
CA MET A 221 -2.13 3.67 14.23
C MET A 221 -2.41 2.40 15.05
N ILE A 222 -1.37 1.81 15.66
CA ILE A 222 -1.52 0.69 16.59
C ILE A 222 -2.38 1.09 17.80
N ASN A 223 -2.15 2.27 18.38
CA ASN A 223 -2.91 2.76 19.53
C ASN A 223 -4.39 2.98 19.18
N ILE A 224 -4.69 3.53 17.99
CA ILE A 224 -6.07 3.63 17.48
C ILE A 224 -6.71 2.24 17.40
N GLY A 225 -6.01 1.27 16.80
CA GLY A 225 -6.48 -0.12 16.68
C GLY A 225 -6.81 -0.74 18.04
N LYS A 226 -5.90 -0.60 19.02
CA LYS A 226 -6.08 -1.10 20.39
C LYS A 226 -7.32 -0.50 21.06
N ARG A 227 -7.58 0.80 20.89
CA ARG A 227 -8.78 1.46 21.42
C ARG A 227 -10.08 1.01 20.77
N LEU A 228 -10.00 0.57 19.52
CA LEU A 228 -11.15 0.10 18.74
C LEU A 228 -11.23 -1.43 18.67
N ASN A 229 -10.49 -2.14 19.54
CA ASN A 229 -10.47 -3.60 19.67
C ASN A 229 -10.11 -4.36 18.38
N VAL A 230 -9.17 -3.81 17.60
CA VAL A 230 -8.60 -4.45 16.41
C VAL A 230 -7.11 -4.72 16.62
N ASP A 231 -6.64 -5.95 16.33
CA ASP A 231 -5.20 -6.29 16.38
C ASP A 231 -4.50 -5.59 15.21
N VAL A 232 -3.92 -4.44 15.47
CA VAL A 232 -3.14 -3.67 14.50
C VAL A 232 -1.66 -3.84 14.81
N ARG A 233 -0.88 -4.23 13.80
CA ARG A 233 0.59 -4.30 13.86
C ARG A 233 1.18 -3.54 12.69
N ALA A 234 2.46 -3.20 12.79
CA ALA A 234 3.15 -2.48 11.73
C ALA A 234 4.53 -3.06 11.43
N GLU A 235 4.86 -3.13 10.15
CA GLU A 235 6.21 -3.33 9.64
C GLU A 235 6.66 -2.01 8.99
N ILE A 236 7.81 -1.48 9.40
CA ILE A 236 8.42 -0.32 8.74
C ILE A 236 9.39 -0.85 7.69
N THR A 237 9.16 -0.52 6.43
CA THR A 237 9.90 -1.10 5.32
C THR A 237 10.60 -0.05 4.48
N ASN A 238 11.79 -0.39 4.00
CA ASN A 238 12.64 0.50 3.24
C ASN A 238 12.01 0.81 1.88
N MET A 239 11.96 2.10 1.56
CA MET A 239 11.47 2.64 0.31
C MET A 239 12.42 3.72 -0.23
N ASP A 240 13.69 3.69 0.13
CA ASP A 240 14.73 4.41 -0.64
C ASP A 240 14.99 3.73 -1.98
N ARG A 241 14.61 2.45 -2.10
CA ARG A 241 14.82 1.59 -3.27
C ARG A 241 13.50 0.94 -3.69
N PRO A 242 13.25 0.74 -5.00
CA PRO A 242 12.10 -0.01 -5.45
C PRO A 242 12.12 -1.44 -4.89
N ILE A 243 10.94 -1.93 -4.47
CA ILE A 243 10.77 -3.30 -3.99
C ILE A 243 10.77 -4.26 -5.18
N GLY A 244 11.52 -5.36 -5.12
CA GLY A 244 11.62 -6.33 -6.20
C GLY A 244 12.25 -5.76 -7.47
N LYS A 245 12.15 -6.44 -8.61
CA LYS A 245 12.77 -6.02 -9.86
C LYS A 245 11.81 -5.32 -10.80
N GLU A 246 10.51 -5.51 -10.62
CA GLU A 246 9.50 -4.95 -11.53
C GLU A 246 8.80 -3.74 -10.91
N ILE A 247 8.65 -2.69 -11.73
CA ILE A 247 7.93 -1.45 -11.44
C ILE A 247 6.95 -1.21 -12.57
N GLY A 248 5.65 -1.18 -12.30
CA GLY A 248 4.61 -1.02 -13.32
C GLY A 248 3.31 -1.72 -12.96
N ASN A 249 2.71 -2.41 -13.93
CA ASN A 249 1.43 -3.10 -13.78
C ASN A 249 1.56 -4.59 -14.11
N LYS A 250 1.55 -4.98 -15.39
CA LYS A 250 1.63 -6.39 -15.79
C LYS A 250 2.94 -7.05 -15.37
N ASN A 251 4.06 -6.36 -15.51
CA ASN A 251 5.35 -6.85 -15.04
C ASN A 251 5.37 -7.09 -13.52
N GLU A 252 4.73 -6.23 -12.73
CA GLU A 252 4.57 -6.47 -11.29
C GLU A 252 3.64 -7.65 -10.96
N VAL A 253 2.61 -7.91 -11.77
CA VAL A 253 1.79 -9.13 -11.66
C VAL A 253 2.64 -10.37 -11.93
N LEU A 254 3.48 -10.35 -12.96
CA LEU A 254 4.40 -11.45 -13.27
C LEU A 254 5.39 -11.71 -12.14
N GLU A 255 5.98 -10.67 -11.54
CA GLU A 255 6.89 -10.85 -10.41
C GLU A 255 6.19 -11.40 -9.17
N ALA A 256 4.94 -11.02 -8.92
CA ALA A 256 4.13 -11.64 -7.86
C ALA A 256 3.90 -13.15 -8.13
N ILE A 257 3.62 -13.53 -9.39
CA ILE A 257 3.51 -14.94 -9.79
C ILE A 257 4.83 -15.68 -9.59
N TRP A 258 5.97 -15.10 -10.00
CA TRP A 258 7.28 -15.70 -9.78
C TRP A 258 7.58 -15.91 -8.29
N THR A 259 7.21 -14.97 -7.43
CA THR A 259 7.29 -15.15 -5.97
C THR A 259 6.43 -16.31 -5.49
N LEU A 260 5.19 -16.45 -5.98
CA LEU A 260 4.31 -17.57 -5.64
C LEU A 260 4.80 -18.92 -6.17
N GLU A 261 5.70 -18.92 -7.16
CA GLU A 261 6.43 -20.09 -7.65
C GLU A 261 7.75 -20.37 -6.91
N GLY A 262 8.12 -19.52 -5.94
CA GLY A 262 9.41 -19.62 -5.24
C GLY A 262 10.61 -19.08 -6.04
N LYS A 263 10.37 -18.28 -7.07
CA LYS A 263 11.38 -17.69 -7.98
C LYS A 263 11.47 -16.15 -7.89
N GLY A 264 10.80 -15.55 -6.91
CA GLY A 264 10.80 -14.10 -6.71
C GLY A 264 12.17 -13.56 -6.26
N PRO A 265 12.40 -12.24 -6.36
CA PRO A 265 13.65 -11.63 -5.90
C PRO A 265 13.73 -11.66 -4.37
N ALA A 266 14.97 -11.72 -3.85
CA ALA A 266 15.23 -11.98 -2.43
C ALA A 266 14.64 -10.91 -1.49
N ASP A 267 14.73 -9.63 -1.85
CA ASP A 267 14.18 -8.52 -1.06
C ASP A 267 12.65 -8.58 -0.97
N PHE A 268 11.99 -8.88 -2.08
CA PHE A 268 10.54 -9.03 -2.09
C PHE A 268 10.08 -10.28 -1.33
N ASN A 269 10.81 -11.39 -1.45
CA ASN A 269 10.52 -12.61 -0.69
C ASN A 269 10.67 -12.37 0.82
N GLU A 270 11.72 -11.67 1.27
CA GLU A 270 11.89 -11.30 2.68
C GLU A 270 10.67 -10.54 3.22
N LEU A 271 10.21 -9.53 2.47
CA LEU A 271 9.02 -8.75 2.81
C LEU A 271 7.75 -9.61 2.87
N VAL A 272 7.50 -10.41 1.82
CA VAL A 272 6.30 -11.25 1.72
C VAL A 272 6.25 -12.28 2.85
N TYR A 273 7.36 -12.97 3.11
CA TYR A 273 7.45 -13.95 4.19
C TYR A 273 7.22 -13.28 5.54
N SER A 274 7.79 -12.09 5.74
CA SER A 274 7.62 -11.38 6.99
C SER A 274 6.18 -10.98 7.26
N SER A 275 5.57 -10.31 6.28
CA SER A 275 4.19 -9.87 6.40
C SER A 275 3.25 -11.07 6.59
N CYS A 276 3.48 -12.17 5.87
CA CYS A 276 2.65 -13.36 6.03
C CYS A 276 2.78 -13.98 7.43
N ALA A 277 3.99 -14.14 7.95
CA ALA A 277 4.21 -14.68 9.30
C ALA A 277 3.55 -13.81 10.38
N THR A 278 3.64 -12.48 10.25
CA THR A 278 2.95 -11.56 11.16
C THR A 278 1.42 -11.72 11.09
N ILE A 279 0.85 -11.80 9.88
CA ILE A 279 -0.58 -12.00 9.67
C ILE A 279 -1.05 -13.35 10.22
N LEU A 280 -0.29 -14.42 10.05
CA LEU A 280 -0.63 -15.75 10.57
C LEU A 280 -0.70 -15.78 12.11
N MET A 281 0.16 -15.00 12.78
CA MET A 281 0.05 -14.81 14.24
C MET A 281 -1.17 -14.00 14.64
N GLN A 282 -1.50 -12.94 13.89
CA GLN A 282 -2.72 -12.15 14.13
C GLN A 282 -3.99 -13.00 13.95
N ALA A 283 -3.99 -13.85 12.91
CA ALA A 283 -5.06 -14.80 12.62
C ALA A 283 -5.12 -16.00 13.58
N LYS A 284 -4.21 -16.09 14.57
CA LYS A 284 -4.10 -17.22 15.51
C LYS A 284 -3.93 -18.58 14.80
N LYS A 285 -3.34 -18.57 13.60
CA LYS A 285 -2.99 -19.79 12.86
C LYS A 285 -1.69 -20.42 13.41
N VAL A 286 -0.80 -19.58 13.95
CA VAL A 286 0.45 -19.98 14.59
C VAL A 286 0.70 -19.14 15.84
N ASP A 287 1.39 -19.72 16.83
CA ASP A 287 1.79 -19.01 18.06
C ASP A 287 3.16 -18.32 17.93
N LYS A 288 4.02 -18.84 17.05
CA LYS A 288 5.39 -18.38 16.85
C LYS A 288 5.60 -17.89 15.43
N TYR A 289 6.39 -16.83 15.31
CA TYR A 289 6.71 -16.19 14.04
C TYR A 289 7.45 -17.14 13.09
N GLU A 290 8.37 -17.95 13.61
CA GLU A 290 9.16 -18.91 12.84
C GLU A 290 8.31 -20.03 12.25
N ASP A 291 7.23 -20.42 12.93
CA ASP A 291 6.29 -21.41 12.40
C ASP A 291 5.45 -20.82 11.26
N GLY A 292 5.12 -19.52 11.34
CA GLY A 292 4.53 -18.78 10.24
C GLY A 292 5.41 -18.79 8.99
N LEU A 293 6.72 -18.53 9.14
CA LEU A 293 7.67 -18.57 8.01
C LEU A 293 7.73 -19.96 7.35
N LYS A 294 7.71 -21.04 8.13
CA LYS A 294 7.70 -22.42 7.60
C LYS A 294 6.43 -22.71 6.79
N LEU A 295 5.26 -22.30 7.28
CA LEU A 295 4.00 -22.50 6.56
C LEU A 295 3.97 -21.73 5.23
N VAL A 296 4.52 -20.50 5.21
CA VAL A 296 4.66 -19.70 3.99
C VAL A 296 5.57 -20.41 2.99
N ASP A 297 6.72 -20.90 3.45
CA ASP A 297 7.65 -21.65 2.60
C ASP A 297 7.01 -22.92 2.02
N GLU A 298 6.29 -23.67 2.85
CA GLU A 298 5.62 -24.92 2.45
C GLU A 298 4.54 -24.65 1.38
N VAL A 299 3.68 -23.65 1.60
CA VAL A 299 2.53 -23.36 0.70
C VAL A 299 2.97 -22.78 -0.65
N ILE A 300 4.14 -22.14 -0.70
CA ILE A 300 4.79 -21.74 -1.95
C ILE A 300 5.38 -22.96 -2.64
N LYS A 301 6.20 -23.77 -1.94
CA LYS A 301 6.88 -24.95 -2.52
C LYS A 301 5.93 -26.02 -3.05
N ASN A 302 4.80 -26.23 -2.38
CA ASN A 302 3.80 -27.20 -2.81
C ASN A 302 2.81 -26.64 -3.86
N GLY A 303 2.97 -25.38 -4.27
CA GLY A 303 2.18 -24.74 -5.34
C GLY A 303 0.77 -24.30 -4.95
N LYS A 304 0.34 -24.51 -3.70
CA LYS A 304 -1.01 -24.11 -3.24
C LYS A 304 -1.21 -22.60 -3.26
N ALA A 305 -0.17 -21.80 -2.98
CA ALA A 305 -0.25 -20.34 -3.05
C ALA A 305 -0.57 -19.86 -4.47
N LEU A 306 0.14 -20.39 -5.47
CA LEU A 306 -0.13 -20.09 -6.88
C LEU A 306 -1.51 -20.57 -7.33
N ALA A 307 -1.93 -21.77 -6.88
CA ALA A 307 -3.27 -22.28 -7.17
C ALA A 307 -4.37 -21.36 -6.61
N LYS A 308 -4.19 -20.85 -5.38
CA LYS A 308 -5.11 -19.89 -4.76
C LYS A 308 -5.13 -18.55 -5.49
N PHE A 309 -3.99 -18.09 -6.02
CA PHE A 309 -3.95 -16.90 -6.87
C PHE A 309 -4.76 -17.09 -8.16
N LYS A 310 -4.59 -18.22 -8.86
CA LYS A 310 -5.39 -18.56 -10.05
C LYS A 310 -6.89 -18.60 -9.75
N GLU A 311 -7.27 -19.23 -8.64
CA GLU A 311 -8.65 -19.27 -8.17
C GLU A 311 -9.18 -17.85 -7.92
N PHE A 312 -8.45 -17.02 -7.18
CA PHE A 312 -8.80 -15.62 -6.92
C PHE A 312 -9.02 -14.82 -8.20
N ILE A 313 -8.10 -14.92 -9.17
CA ILE A 313 -8.23 -14.25 -10.47
C ILE A 313 -9.51 -14.69 -11.19
N ALA A 314 -9.77 -16.00 -11.25
CA ALA A 314 -10.99 -16.53 -11.89
C ALA A 314 -12.29 -16.10 -11.18
N LEU A 315 -12.30 -16.08 -9.84
CA LEU A 315 -13.47 -15.69 -9.04
C LEU A 315 -13.93 -14.27 -9.32
N GLN A 316 -12.99 -13.39 -9.69
CA GLN A 316 -13.25 -11.99 -10.03
C GLN A 316 -13.18 -11.73 -11.54
N GLY A 317 -13.42 -12.76 -12.36
CA GLY A 317 -13.64 -12.64 -13.81
C GLY A 317 -12.36 -12.54 -14.66
N GLY A 318 -11.18 -12.62 -14.04
CA GLY A 318 -9.92 -12.55 -14.75
C GLY A 318 -9.64 -13.79 -15.60
N ASP A 319 -9.07 -13.55 -16.78
CA ASP A 319 -8.65 -14.56 -17.74
C ASP A 319 -7.32 -15.20 -17.30
N VAL A 320 -7.43 -16.29 -16.54
CA VAL A 320 -6.28 -17.04 -16.00
C VAL A 320 -5.40 -17.61 -17.13
N ASP A 321 -5.98 -18.02 -18.26
CA ASP A 321 -5.18 -18.60 -19.35
C ASP A 321 -4.28 -17.54 -19.98
N SER A 322 -4.81 -16.32 -20.20
CA SER A 322 -4.01 -15.19 -20.72
C SER A 322 -2.86 -14.79 -19.79
N LEU A 323 -3.04 -14.93 -18.48
CA LEU A 323 -2.07 -14.55 -17.46
C LEU A 323 -0.76 -15.36 -17.54
N PHE A 324 -0.85 -16.61 -17.95
CA PHE A 324 0.30 -17.51 -18.11
C PHE A 324 0.72 -17.68 -19.57
N ALA A 325 0.14 -16.91 -20.49
CA ALA A 325 0.58 -16.86 -21.87
C ALA A 325 1.94 -16.14 -21.97
N LYS A 326 2.75 -16.54 -22.95
CA LYS A 326 4.11 -15.97 -23.14
C LYS A 326 4.09 -14.48 -23.44
N ASP A 327 3.00 -13.99 -24.00
CA ASP A 327 2.77 -12.62 -24.43
C ASP A 327 1.84 -11.85 -23.48
N PHE A 328 1.62 -12.33 -22.25
CA PHE A 328 0.83 -11.60 -21.24
C PHE A 328 1.30 -10.16 -21.09
N TRP A 329 2.62 -9.97 -21.01
CA TRP A 329 3.29 -8.67 -21.03
C TRP A 329 4.17 -8.61 -22.28
N ASN A 330 3.85 -7.69 -23.19
CA ASN A 330 4.47 -7.59 -24.52
C ASN A 330 4.61 -6.12 -24.94
N PRO A 331 5.51 -5.36 -24.30
CA PRO A 331 5.72 -3.96 -24.63
C PRO A 331 6.32 -3.78 -26.03
N ALA A 332 5.81 -2.77 -26.77
CA ALA A 332 6.21 -2.51 -28.16
C ALA A 332 7.59 -1.83 -28.26
N HIS A 333 7.96 -1.05 -27.25
CA HIS A 333 9.22 -0.31 -27.20
C HIS A 333 9.98 -0.63 -25.92
N LYS A 334 11.31 -0.68 -26.04
CA LYS A 334 12.22 -0.82 -24.91
C LYS A 334 13.41 0.12 -25.04
N LEU A 335 13.95 0.55 -23.90
CA LEU A 335 15.17 1.35 -23.81
C LEU A 335 16.06 0.77 -22.70
N ASP A 336 17.21 0.27 -23.09
CA ASP A 336 18.17 -0.40 -22.21
C ASP A 336 19.16 0.62 -21.62
N ILE A 337 19.45 0.51 -20.32
CA ILE A 337 20.34 1.40 -19.57
C ILE A 337 21.51 0.57 -19.02
N TYR A 338 22.73 0.98 -19.35
CA TYR A 338 23.96 0.24 -19.06
C TYR A 338 24.84 0.95 -18.03
N ALA A 339 25.66 0.18 -17.33
CA ALA A 339 26.64 0.67 -16.36
C ALA A 339 27.77 1.47 -17.04
N THR A 340 28.07 2.66 -16.53
CA THR A 340 29.16 3.51 -17.05
C THR A 340 30.56 3.09 -16.59
N ASN A 341 30.63 2.35 -15.49
CA ASN A 341 31.86 1.86 -14.86
C ASN A 341 31.55 0.60 -14.05
N SER A 342 32.58 -0.14 -13.63
CA SER A 342 32.41 -1.30 -12.75
C SER A 342 32.34 -0.88 -11.28
N GLY A 343 31.65 -1.67 -10.45
CA GLY A 343 31.52 -1.47 -9.00
C GLY A 343 30.23 -2.08 -8.44
N PHE A 344 29.80 -1.64 -7.26
CA PHE A 344 28.52 -2.05 -6.68
C PHE A 344 27.44 -1.04 -6.98
N LEU A 345 26.31 -1.50 -7.55
CA LEU A 345 25.18 -0.63 -7.79
C LEU A 345 24.60 -0.14 -6.46
N ASN A 346 24.37 1.16 -6.33
CA ASN A 346 23.64 1.77 -5.23
C ASN A 346 22.48 2.58 -5.77
N ILE A 347 21.27 2.02 -5.76
CA ILE A 347 20.04 2.78 -5.98
C ILE A 347 19.70 3.48 -4.66
N PHE A 348 19.46 4.79 -4.69
CA PHE A 348 19.18 5.59 -3.49
C PHE A 348 17.95 6.51 -3.63
N ASP A 349 17.22 6.45 -4.75
CA ASP A 349 16.05 7.27 -4.99
C ASP A 349 14.93 6.53 -5.76
N SER A 350 14.15 5.74 -5.03
CA SER A 350 13.00 5.02 -5.61
C SER A 350 11.91 5.96 -6.17
N LEU A 351 11.75 7.16 -5.62
CA LEU A 351 10.78 8.16 -6.10
C LEU A 351 11.03 8.49 -7.57
N THR A 352 12.29 8.67 -7.94
CA THR A 352 12.69 8.95 -9.32
C THR A 352 12.33 7.79 -10.25
N PHE A 353 12.52 6.53 -9.83
CA PHE A 353 12.07 5.36 -10.59
C PHE A 353 10.53 5.35 -10.75
N GLY A 354 9.78 5.67 -9.68
CA GLY A 354 8.32 5.79 -9.75
C GLY A 354 7.85 6.88 -10.70
N ASN A 355 8.53 8.04 -10.70
CA ASN A 355 8.26 9.14 -11.62
C ASN A 355 8.56 8.76 -13.07
N VAL A 356 9.67 8.07 -13.34
CA VAL A 356 10.02 7.60 -14.68
C VAL A 356 9.00 6.55 -15.17
N ALA A 357 8.62 5.59 -14.32
CA ALA A 357 7.56 4.63 -14.64
C ALA A 357 6.23 5.33 -14.96
N MET A 358 5.86 6.38 -14.21
CA MET A 358 4.69 7.20 -14.51
C MET A 358 4.82 7.91 -15.87
N LYS A 359 5.98 8.50 -16.20
CA LYS A 359 6.24 9.14 -17.50
C LYS A 359 6.19 8.16 -18.68
N LEU A 360 6.55 6.88 -18.46
CA LEU A 360 6.40 5.80 -19.45
C LEU A 360 4.93 5.42 -19.70
N GLY A 361 4.02 5.78 -18.79
CA GLY A 361 2.59 5.49 -18.84
C GLY A 361 2.09 4.50 -17.78
N ALA A 362 2.96 4.01 -16.90
CA ALA A 362 2.61 3.00 -15.90
C ALA A 362 1.85 3.56 -14.68
N GLY A 363 1.74 4.89 -14.57
CA GLY A 363 1.08 5.61 -13.47
C GLY A 363 0.23 6.76 -13.98
N ARG A 364 -0.56 7.36 -13.09
CA ARG A 364 -1.45 8.48 -13.40
C ARG A 364 -0.91 9.80 -12.86
N ALA A 365 -0.83 10.83 -13.72
CA ALA A 365 -0.61 12.20 -13.27
C ALA A 365 -1.91 12.82 -12.77
N THR A 366 -3.03 12.52 -13.43
CA THR A 366 -4.39 12.92 -13.02
C THR A 366 -5.31 11.72 -12.91
N LYS A 367 -6.40 11.84 -12.12
CA LYS A 367 -7.38 10.74 -11.95
C LYS A 367 -8.02 10.27 -13.26
N ALA A 368 -8.03 11.09 -14.31
CA ALA A 368 -8.64 10.77 -15.59
C ALA A 368 -7.68 10.05 -16.56
N ASP A 369 -6.40 9.96 -16.23
CA ASP A 369 -5.40 9.38 -17.13
C ASP A 369 -5.64 7.88 -17.32
N GLN A 370 -5.55 7.43 -18.56
CA GLN A 370 -5.52 6.02 -18.91
C GLN A 370 -4.11 5.47 -18.72
N LEU A 371 -4.02 4.29 -18.11
CA LEU A 371 -2.75 3.61 -17.89
C LEU A 371 -2.33 2.82 -19.14
N ASP A 372 -1.02 2.85 -19.40
CA ASP A 372 -0.37 1.87 -20.24
C ASP A 372 0.08 0.70 -19.36
N PHE A 373 -0.65 -0.42 -19.44
CA PHE A 373 -0.34 -1.60 -18.64
C PHE A 373 0.90 -2.35 -19.11
N GLU A 374 1.40 -2.07 -20.32
CA GLU A 374 2.67 -2.59 -20.82
C GLU A 374 3.86 -1.75 -20.36
N ALA A 375 3.64 -0.49 -19.95
CA ALA A 375 4.69 0.38 -19.49
C ALA A 375 5.23 -0.03 -18.11
N GLY A 376 6.54 0.12 -17.94
CA GLY A 376 7.20 -0.24 -16.69
C GLY A 376 8.73 -0.21 -16.77
N ILE A 377 9.37 -0.60 -15.68
CA ILE A 377 10.82 -0.71 -15.55
C ILE A 377 11.14 -2.09 -14.98
N THR A 378 12.10 -2.78 -15.61
CA THR A 378 12.74 -3.98 -15.05
C THR A 378 14.13 -3.63 -14.54
N LEU A 379 14.42 -4.01 -13.29
CA LEU A 379 15.75 -3.90 -12.68
C LEU A 379 16.51 -5.22 -12.85
N HIS A 380 17.46 -5.27 -13.78
CA HIS A 380 18.32 -6.45 -13.98
C HIS A 380 19.31 -6.61 -12.83
N LYS A 381 19.76 -5.46 -12.30
CA LYS A 381 20.64 -5.35 -11.13
C LYS A 381 19.96 -4.57 -10.01
N LYS A 382 20.24 -4.98 -8.78
CA LYS A 382 19.72 -4.39 -7.54
C LYS A 382 20.87 -3.79 -6.73
N THR A 383 20.54 -3.00 -5.72
CA THR A 383 21.56 -2.44 -4.83
C THR A 383 22.42 -3.53 -4.21
N ASN A 384 23.74 -3.31 -4.17
CA ASN A 384 24.81 -4.23 -3.76
C ASN A 384 25.13 -5.37 -4.72
N ASP A 385 24.47 -5.46 -5.87
CA ASP A 385 24.95 -6.29 -6.97
C ASP A 385 26.21 -5.67 -7.54
N PHE A 386 27.23 -6.49 -7.78
CA PHE A 386 28.39 -6.06 -8.56
C PHE A 386 28.00 -5.99 -10.04
N VAL A 387 28.46 -4.92 -10.69
CA VAL A 387 28.25 -4.67 -12.10
C VAL A 387 29.57 -4.39 -12.80
N GLU A 388 29.71 -4.88 -14.01
CA GLU A 388 30.81 -4.51 -14.90
C GLU A 388 30.42 -3.30 -15.75
N LYS A 389 31.41 -2.53 -16.20
CA LYS A 389 31.18 -1.50 -17.22
C LYS A 389 30.47 -2.13 -18.43
N ASP A 390 29.49 -1.40 -18.98
CA ASP A 390 28.65 -1.79 -20.12
C ASP A 390 27.69 -2.97 -19.81
N GLU A 391 27.55 -3.39 -18.54
CA GLU A 391 26.54 -4.37 -18.11
C GLU A 391 25.15 -3.72 -18.02
N LEU A 392 24.11 -4.47 -18.42
CA LEU A 392 22.72 -4.00 -18.39
C LEU A 392 22.24 -3.82 -16.94
N LEU A 393 21.81 -2.61 -16.60
CA LEU A 393 21.27 -2.27 -15.28
C LEU A 393 19.75 -2.36 -15.27
N PHE A 394 19.10 -1.61 -16.17
CA PHE A 394 17.66 -1.42 -16.19
C PHE A 394 17.16 -1.46 -17.63
N THR A 395 15.90 -1.86 -17.82
CA THR A 395 15.19 -1.66 -19.09
C THR A 395 13.88 -0.92 -18.83
N LEU A 396 13.65 0.13 -19.61
CA LEU A 396 12.38 0.86 -19.66
C LEU A 396 11.50 0.27 -20.75
N TYR A 397 10.21 0.15 -20.50
CA TYR A 397 9.23 -0.39 -21.42
C TYR A 397 8.04 0.54 -21.58
N SER A 398 7.46 0.59 -22.78
CA SER A 398 6.22 1.33 -23.07
C SER A 398 5.56 0.78 -24.34
N SER A 399 4.24 1.01 -24.46
CA SER A 399 3.51 0.84 -25.71
C SER A 399 3.79 1.95 -26.72
N LYS A 400 4.45 3.04 -26.30
CA LYS A 400 4.79 4.20 -27.14
C LYS A 400 6.31 4.37 -27.24
N PRO A 401 6.83 5.11 -28.25
CA PRO A 401 8.25 5.46 -28.30
C PRO A 401 8.71 6.11 -27.00
N ILE A 402 9.83 5.63 -26.46
CA ILE A 402 10.38 6.08 -25.18
C ILE A 402 11.27 7.30 -25.41
N ASP A 403 11.05 8.36 -24.64
CA ASP A 403 11.94 9.53 -24.62
C ASP A 403 13.26 9.17 -23.92
N GLU A 404 14.37 9.25 -24.66
CA GLU A 404 15.71 8.97 -24.14
C GLU A 404 16.12 9.94 -23.02
N SER A 405 15.49 11.10 -22.90
CA SER A 405 15.76 12.05 -21.82
C SER A 405 15.49 11.46 -20.43
N LEU A 406 14.64 10.42 -20.32
CA LEU A 406 14.35 9.70 -19.08
C LEU A 406 15.58 9.00 -18.48
N ILE A 407 16.61 8.72 -19.29
CA ILE A 407 17.89 8.21 -18.78
C ILE A 407 18.53 9.24 -17.84
N ASN A 408 18.45 10.53 -18.18
CA ASN A 408 19.04 11.59 -17.37
C ASN A 408 18.35 11.73 -16.01
N ASP A 409 17.05 11.46 -15.94
CA ASP A 409 16.31 11.41 -14.67
C ASP A 409 16.83 10.26 -13.81
N LEU A 410 16.95 9.05 -14.37
CA LEU A 410 17.42 7.87 -13.63
C LEU A 410 18.88 7.99 -13.17
N ASN A 411 19.74 8.65 -13.95
CA ASN A 411 21.13 8.91 -13.55
C ASN A 411 21.26 9.70 -12.25
N GLN A 412 20.19 10.39 -11.80
CA GLN A 412 20.15 11.10 -10.52
C GLN A 412 19.72 10.20 -9.34
N ALA A 413 19.37 8.94 -9.61
CA ALA A 413 18.72 8.04 -8.65
C ALA A 413 19.57 6.82 -8.25
N TYR A 414 20.71 6.63 -8.93
CA TYR A 414 21.66 5.56 -8.62
C TYR A 414 23.09 6.03 -8.86
N GLU A 415 24.03 5.29 -8.27
CA GLU A 415 25.46 5.40 -8.55
C GLU A 415 26.10 4.01 -8.58
N ILE A 416 27.31 3.92 -9.10
CA ILE A 416 28.14 2.71 -9.03
C ILE A 416 29.28 3.00 -8.05
N ALA A 417 29.12 2.51 -6.82
CA ALA A 417 30.02 2.75 -5.70
C ALA A 417 31.16 1.71 -5.66
N ILE A 418 32.21 2.02 -4.90
CA ILE A 418 33.35 1.10 -4.68
C ILE A 418 32.97 0.01 -3.66
N ASP A 419 32.18 0.37 -2.65
CA ASP A 419 31.80 -0.49 -1.55
C ASP A 419 30.29 -0.73 -1.53
N LYS A 420 29.88 -1.85 -0.92
CA LYS A 420 28.46 -2.12 -0.63
C LYS A 420 27.94 -1.14 0.41
N VAL A 421 26.65 -0.84 0.30
CA VAL A 421 25.92 0.03 1.24
C VAL A 421 24.96 -0.79 2.10
N GLU A 422 24.56 -0.24 3.25
CA GLU A 422 23.51 -0.86 4.05
C GLU A 422 22.20 -0.95 3.24
N ASN A 423 21.56 -2.13 3.25
CA ASN A 423 20.35 -2.40 2.48
C ASN A 423 19.36 -3.28 3.25
N LYS A 424 18.95 -2.80 4.44
CA LYS A 424 17.92 -3.49 5.23
C LYS A 424 16.54 -3.29 4.59
N ILE A 425 15.80 -4.37 4.36
CA ILE A 425 14.47 -4.34 3.75
C ILE A 425 13.41 -3.97 4.80
N ILE A 426 13.42 -4.65 5.95
CA ILE A 426 12.51 -4.38 7.05
C ILE A 426 13.27 -3.60 8.12
N LEU A 427 12.96 -2.32 8.24
CA LEU A 427 13.64 -1.42 9.18
C LEU A 427 13.23 -1.72 10.63
N ASP A 428 11.95 -1.97 10.86
CA ASP A 428 11.41 -2.23 12.20
C ASP A 428 10.07 -3.01 12.18
N LYS A 429 9.67 -3.56 13.32
CA LYS A 429 8.38 -4.23 13.54
C LYS A 429 7.76 -3.82 14.88
N LEU A 430 6.49 -3.43 14.86
CA LEU A 430 5.75 -2.92 16.01
C LEU A 430 4.43 -3.70 16.18
N ALA A 431 4.00 -3.88 17.44
CA ALA A 431 2.78 -4.62 17.80
C ALA A 431 1.96 -3.96 18.93
#